data_AF-A0A4Y2QHG2-F1
#
_entry.id   AF-A0A4Y2QHG2-F1
#
_cell.length_a   1.000
_cell.length_b   1.000
_cell.length_c   1.000
_cell.angle_alpha   90.00
_cell.angle_beta   90.00
_cell.angle_gamma   90.00
#
_symmetry.space_group_name_H-M   'P 1'
#
loop_
_entity.id
_entity.type
_entity.pdbx_description
1 polymer ?
#
loop_
_entity_poly.entity_id
_entity_poly.type
_entity_poly.pdbx_seq_one_letter_code
_entity_poly.pdbx_strand_id
1 'polypeptide(L)'
;MVLILSHGQGDFSVNKPLEIENLKDASYISQRVIHEFIKRSGAIYDLKISKEMMTDATSARTKYMQYLESERSKEKTETKQLKRKALEEKIDFLKQKKMFLQIDMHQTNEKANDLANEAEKSKDINLFIQSYELRKTISEKEIKINILDVKLNEKSLELKDI
;
A
#
# COMPACT_ATOMS: atom_id res chain seq x y z
N MET A 1 16.37 16.44 -4.14
CA MET A 1 17.75 16.98 -4.17
C MET A 1 17.97 17.69 -2.86
N VAL A 2 18.50 17.00 -1.85
CA VAL A 2 18.69 17.55 -0.50
C VAL A 2 20.15 18.00 -0.39
N LEU A 3 20.36 19.28 -0.12
CA LEU A 3 21.64 19.97 -0.22
C LEU A 3 22.66 19.43 0.80
N ILE A 4 23.81 18.96 0.31
CA ILE A 4 25.02 18.61 1.09
C ILE A 4 25.85 19.87 1.42
N LEU A 5 25.42 21.03 0.90
CA LEU A 5 26.13 22.31 1.00
C LEU A 5 25.34 23.26 1.89
N SER A 6 25.83 23.54 3.10
CA SER A 6 25.34 24.65 3.91
C SER A 6 26.07 25.94 3.50
N HIS A 7 25.33 27.02 3.29
CA HIS A 7 25.88 28.32 2.92
C HIS A 7 26.54 28.98 4.15
N GLY A 8 27.85 28.82 4.31
CA GLY A 8 28.68 29.66 5.18
C GLY A 8 29.42 30.69 4.34
N GLN A 9 29.55 31.93 4.80
CA GLN A 9 30.40 32.93 4.16
C GLN A 9 31.86 32.46 4.23
N GLY A 10 32.39 31.95 3.13
CA GLY A 10 33.77 31.47 2.99
C GLY A 10 33.85 29.94 3.03
N ASP A 11 34.00 29.34 1.85
CA ASP A 11 34.18 27.91 1.56
C ASP A 11 33.04 26.95 1.94
N PHE A 12 32.66 26.13 0.95
CA PHE A 12 31.67 25.08 1.07
C PHE A 12 32.12 24.04 2.12
N SER A 13 31.47 24.02 3.28
CA SER A 13 31.64 22.98 4.30
C SER A 13 30.69 21.81 4.02
N VAL A 14 31.24 20.61 3.84
CA VAL A 14 30.47 19.35 3.79
C VAL A 14 29.92 19.07 5.18
N ASN A 15 28.60 19.08 5.34
CA ASN A 15 27.95 18.79 6.62
C ASN A 15 27.98 17.28 6.91
N LYS A 16 29.13 16.78 7.40
CA LYS A 16 29.39 15.35 7.69
C LYS A 16 28.29 14.61 8.48
N PRO A 17 27.61 15.21 9.47
CA PRO A 17 26.49 14.56 10.16
C PRO A 17 25.31 14.24 9.24
N LEU A 18 24.98 15.11 8.28
CA LEU A 18 23.89 14.87 7.31
C LEU A 18 24.29 13.85 6.23
N GLU A 19 25.59 13.67 5.99
CA GLU A 19 26.10 12.66 5.06
C GLU A 19 25.86 11.25 5.61
N ILE A 20 25.97 11.08 6.94
CA ILE A 20 25.69 9.81 7.62
C ILE A 20 24.20 9.45 7.53
N GLU A 21 23.32 10.45 7.59
CA GLU A 21 21.87 10.23 7.55
C GLU A 21 21.33 10.00 6.12
N ASN A 22 22.02 10.51 5.09
CA ASN A 22 21.59 10.40 3.68
C ASN A 22 22.19 9.21 2.89
N LEU A 23 23.25 8.58 3.40
CA LEU A 23 23.88 7.44 2.71
C LEU A 23 23.07 6.16 2.95
N LYS A 24 22.69 5.47 1.88
CA LYS A 24 22.05 4.16 1.94
C LYS A 24 23.05 3.08 2.38
N ASP A 25 22.56 1.98 2.97
CA ASP A 25 23.38 0.83 3.43
C ASP A 25 24.43 0.37 2.41
N ALA A 26 24.08 0.33 1.12
CA ALA A 26 24.98 -0.04 0.03
C ALA A 26 26.22 0.86 -0.07
N SER A 27 26.08 2.16 0.24
CA SER A 27 27.19 3.11 0.27
C SER A 27 28.15 2.81 1.41
N TYR A 28 27.63 2.46 2.60
CA TYR A 28 28.45 2.07 3.74
C TYR A 28 29.20 0.76 3.51
N ILE A 29 28.53 -0.23 2.92
CA ILE A 29 29.17 -1.49 2.52
C ILE A 29 30.30 -1.20 1.53
N SER A 30 30.07 -0.34 0.54
CA SER A 30 31.09 0.03 -0.45
C SER A 30 32.28 0.75 0.18
N GLN A 31 32.05 1.71 1.08
CA GLN A 31 33.11 2.41 1.81
C GLN A 31 33.92 1.46 2.68
N ARG A 32 33.27 0.52 3.36
CA ARG A 32 33.93 -0.50 4.17
C ARG A 32 34.81 -1.41 3.33
N VAL A 33 34.32 -1.89 2.19
CA VAL A 33 35.10 -2.71 1.26
C VAL A 33 36.33 -1.95 0.76
N ILE A 34 36.18 -0.67 0.41
CA ILE A 34 37.31 0.19 0.01
C ILE A 34 38.32 0.34 1.14
N HIS A 35 37.86 0.61 2.36
CA HIS A 35 38.72 0.77 3.53
C HIS A 35 39.50 -0.52 3.86
N GLU A 36 38.83 -1.67 3.86
CA GLU A 36 39.45 -2.98 4.10
C GLU A 36 40.47 -3.32 3.01
N PHE A 37 40.15 -3.01 1.74
CA PHE A 37 41.07 -3.19 0.62
C PHE A 37 42.33 -2.35 0.79
N ILE A 38 42.21 -1.05 1.10
CA ILE A 38 43.35 -0.15 1.32
C ILE A 38 44.19 -0.64 2.50
N LYS A 39 43.56 -0.99 3.62
CA LYS A 39 44.27 -1.51 4.80
C LYS A 39 45.07 -2.77 4.49
N ARG A 40 44.54 -3.66 3.64
CA ARG A 40 45.21 -4.90 3.24
C ARG A 40 46.31 -4.69 2.21
N SER A 41 46.18 -3.69 1.35
CA SER A 41 47.16 -3.37 0.30
C SER A 41 48.33 -2.50 0.78
N GLY A 42 48.28 -2.00 2.02
CA GLY A 42 49.36 -1.21 2.60
C GLY A 42 49.18 0.28 2.31
N ALA A 43 50.18 0.93 1.72
CA ALA A 43 50.11 2.34 1.34
C ALA A 43 49.43 2.52 -0.01
N ILE A 44 48.55 3.54 -0.12
CA ILE A 44 47.87 3.90 -1.37
C ILE A 44 48.87 4.18 -2.51
N TYR A 45 50.06 4.68 -2.15
CA TYR A 45 51.11 5.08 -3.08
C TYR A 45 51.82 3.91 -3.79
N ASP A 46 51.77 2.71 -3.22
CA ASP A 46 52.38 1.51 -3.81
C ASP A 46 51.39 0.69 -4.65
N LEU A 47 50.13 1.13 -4.72
CA LEU A 47 49.08 0.40 -5.42
C LEU A 47 49.20 0.59 -6.93
N LYS A 48 49.64 -0.46 -7.64
CA LYS A 48 49.69 -0.46 -9.11
C LYS A 48 48.27 -0.43 -9.69
N ILE A 49 47.95 0.64 -10.42
CA ILE A 49 46.66 0.76 -11.12
C ILE A 49 46.57 -0.32 -12.20
N SER A 50 45.61 -1.23 -12.04
CA SER A 50 45.34 -2.29 -13.02
C SER A 50 44.39 -1.79 -14.13
N LYS A 51 44.41 -2.48 -15.27
CA LYS A 51 43.48 -2.20 -16.38
C LYS A 51 42.01 -2.42 -15.99
N GLU A 52 41.77 -3.36 -15.09
CA GLU A 52 40.43 -3.64 -14.55
C GLU A 52 39.92 -2.46 -13.73
N MET A 53 40.76 -1.89 -12.84
CA MET A 53 40.40 -0.69 -12.06
C MET A 53 40.02 0.48 -12.96
N MET A 54 40.76 0.71 -14.05
CA MET A 54 40.43 1.77 -15.01
C MET A 54 39.10 1.51 -15.71
N THR A 55 38.82 0.25 -16.06
CA THR A 55 37.58 -0.15 -16.74
C THR A 55 36.38 -0.01 -15.80
N ASP A 56 36.55 -0.40 -14.53
CA ASP A 56 35.52 -0.22 -13.51
C ASP A 56 35.27 1.25 -13.18
N ALA A 57 36.32 2.07 -13.06
CA ALA A 57 36.17 3.52 -12.88
C ALA A 57 35.45 4.16 -14.06
N THR A 58 35.77 3.75 -15.30
CA THR A 58 35.11 4.28 -16.51
C THR A 58 33.64 3.87 -16.56
N SER A 59 33.30 2.66 -16.13
CA SER A 59 31.91 2.17 -16.12
C SER A 59 31.10 2.61 -14.90
N ALA A 60 31.74 3.15 -13.85
CA ALA A 60 31.09 3.53 -12.60
C ALA A 60 29.93 4.49 -12.79
N ARG A 61 30.09 5.50 -13.67
CA ARG A 61 29.02 6.45 -14.00
C ARG A 61 27.81 5.75 -14.61
N THR A 62 28.03 4.83 -15.55
CA THR A 62 26.96 4.07 -16.21
C THR A 62 26.25 3.17 -15.21
N LYS A 63 26.99 2.44 -14.37
CA LYS A 63 26.44 1.59 -13.30
C LYS A 63 25.57 2.40 -12.34
N TYR A 64 26.02 3.61 -11.96
CA TYR A 64 25.25 4.50 -11.10
C TYR A 64 23.94 4.96 -11.76
N MET A 65 23.97 5.35 -13.04
CA MET A 65 22.75 5.74 -13.75
C MET A 65 21.75 4.60 -13.87
N GLN A 66 22.22 3.38 -14.17
CA GLN A 66 21.38 2.17 -14.19
C GLN A 66 20.77 1.89 -12.81
N TYR A 67 21.54 2.03 -11.73
CA TYR A 67 21.03 1.91 -10.37
C TYR A 67 19.91 2.93 -10.10
N LEU A 68 20.10 4.20 -10.42
CA LEU A 68 19.08 5.24 -10.23
C LEU A 68 17.79 5.00 -11.04
N GLU A 69 17.91 4.45 -12.24
CA GLU A 69 16.76 4.07 -13.06
C GLU A 69 16.03 2.87 -12.48
N SER A 70 16.77 1.88 -11.96
CA SER A 70 16.19 0.72 -11.28
C SER A 70 15.44 1.12 -10.01
N GLU A 71 15.99 2.03 -9.19
CA GLU A 71 15.33 2.51 -7.98
C GLU A 71 14.04 3.27 -8.31
N ARG A 72 14.08 4.15 -9.33
CA ARG A 72 12.86 4.83 -9.81
C ARG A 72 11.81 3.86 -10.33
N SER A 73 12.23 2.76 -10.94
CA SER A 73 11.32 1.73 -11.44
C SER A 73 10.69 0.94 -10.30
N LYS A 74 11.47 0.57 -9.28
CA LYS A 74 10.98 -0.09 -8.06
C LYS A 74 9.95 0.76 -7.34
N GLU A 75 10.24 2.05 -7.15
CA GLU A 75 9.33 2.98 -6.47
C GLU A 75 7.98 3.10 -7.21
N LYS A 76 7.99 3.12 -8.54
CA LYS A 76 6.76 3.07 -9.36
C LYS A 76 5.98 1.76 -9.17
N THR A 77 6.68 0.61 -9.10
CA THR A 77 6.02 -0.67 -8.88
C THR A 77 5.48 -0.84 -7.47
N GLU A 78 6.21 -0.37 -6.46
CA GLU A 78 5.81 -0.43 -5.05
C GLU A 78 4.60 0.47 -4.78
N THR A 79 4.61 1.70 -5.30
CA THR A 79 3.44 2.60 -5.17
C THR A 79 2.21 2.04 -5.86
N LYS A 80 2.37 1.42 -7.04
CA LYS A 80 1.28 0.73 -7.75
C LYS A 80 0.75 -0.46 -6.94
N GLN A 81 1.64 -1.27 -6.37
CA GLN A 81 1.30 -2.44 -5.57
C GLN A 81 0.60 -2.04 -4.26
N LEU A 82 1.05 -0.99 -3.58
CA LEU A 82 0.41 -0.45 -2.39
C LEU A 82 -1.01 0.05 -2.68
N LYS A 83 -1.19 0.79 -3.79
CA LYS A 83 -2.52 1.25 -4.23
C LYS A 83 -3.44 0.06 -4.53
N ARG A 84 -2.94 -0.95 -5.23
CA ARG A 84 -3.69 -2.17 -5.53
C ARG A 84 -4.12 -2.89 -4.26
N LYS A 85 -3.20 -3.12 -3.33
CA LYS A 85 -3.46 -3.79 -2.05
C LYS A 85 -4.50 -3.04 -1.21
N ALA A 86 -4.37 -1.73 -1.07
CA ALA A 86 -5.34 -0.91 -0.34
C ALA A 86 -6.75 -0.99 -0.96
N LEU A 87 -6.83 -1.11 -2.28
CA LEU A 87 -8.10 -1.21 -2.99
C LEU A 87 -8.71 -2.61 -2.88
N GLU A 88 -7.91 -3.66 -2.92
CA GLU A 88 -8.31 -5.05 -2.63
C GLU A 88 -8.87 -5.17 -1.20
N GLU A 89 -8.18 -4.62 -0.19
CA GLU A 89 -8.65 -4.57 1.20
C GLU A 89 -9.99 -3.83 1.33
N LYS A 90 -10.17 -2.74 0.57
CA LYS A 90 -11.42 -1.99 0.55
C LYS A 90 -12.57 -2.81 -0.04
N ILE A 91 -12.31 -3.54 -1.12
CA ILE A 91 -13.30 -4.43 -1.76
C ILE A 91 -13.71 -5.53 -0.79
N ASP A 92 -12.75 -6.17 -0.11
CA ASP A 92 -13.06 -7.24 0.84
C ASP A 92 -13.87 -6.74 2.04
N PHE A 93 -13.56 -5.55 2.55
CA PHE A 93 -14.38 -4.90 3.58
C PHE A 93 -15.83 -4.67 3.09
N LEU A 94 -16.01 -4.21 1.85
CA LEU A 94 -17.35 -4.00 1.28
C LEU A 94 -18.11 -5.31 1.10
N LYS A 95 -17.44 -6.39 0.65
CA LYS A 95 -18.02 -7.73 0.54
C LYS A 95 -18.50 -8.26 1.89
N GLN A 96 -17.65 -8.15 2.92
CA GLN A 96 -18.01 -8.57 4.28
C GLN A 96 -19.21 -7.79 4.80
N LYS A 97 -19.21 -6.46 4.64
CA LYS A 97 -20.33 -5.61 5.05
C LYS A 97 -21.63 -5.99 4.35
N LYS A 98 -21.57 -6.28 3.04
CA LYS A 98 -22.72 -6.76 2.26
C LYS A 98 -23.23 -8.09 2.81
N MET A 99 -22.34 -9.06 3.05
CA MET A 99 -22.69 -10.38 3.57
C MET A 99 -23.40 -10.28 4.93
N PHE A 100 -22.88 -9.47 5.85
CA PHE A 100 -23.54 -9.26 7.15
C PHE A 100 -24.96 -8.69 7.02
N LEU A 101 -25.15 -7.69 6.14
CA LEU A 101 -26.47 -7.12 5.89
C LEU A 101 -27.43 -8.14 5.26
N GLN A 102 -26.95 -9.01 4.38
CA GLN A 102 -27.76 -10.07 3.79
C GLN A 102 -28.22 -11.10 4.83
N ILE A 103 -27.34 -11.52 5.73
CA ILE A 103 -27.67 -12.46 6.82
C ILE A 103 -28.69 -11.82 7.77
N ASP A 104 -28.44 -10.58 8.20
CA ASP A 104 -29.35 -9.84 9.08
C ASP A 104 -30.72 -9.60 8.42
N MET A 105 -30.75 -9.26 7.13
CA MET A 105 -31.98 -9.14 6.35
C MET A 105 -32.75 -10.46 6.28
N HIS A 106 -32.07 -11.58 6.04
CA HIS A 106 -32.69 -12.91 6.01
C HIS A 106 -33.34 -13.25 7.36
N GLN A 107 -32.60 -13.09 8.45
CA GLN A 107 -33.10 -13.34 9.81
C GLN A 107 -34.29 -12.42 10.15
N THR A 108 -34.24 -11.15 9.73
CA THR A 108 -35.36 -10.22 9.92
C THR A 108 -36.59 -10.68 9.12
N ASN A 109 -36.39 -11.21 7.92
CA ASN A 109 -37.46 -11.70 7.05
C ASN A 109 -38.12 -12.96 7.61
N GLU A 110 -37.33 -13.90 8.15
CA GLU A 110 -37.86 -15.07 8.84
C GLU A 110 -38.74 -14.66 10.03
N LYS A 111 -38.25 -13.75 10.89
CA LYS A 111 -39.04 -13.22 12.00
C LYS A 111 -40.33 -12.54 11.55
N ALA A 112 -40.29 -11.76 10.47
CA ALA A 112 -41.47 -11.12 9.91
C ALA A 112 -42.49 -12.14 9.40
N ASN A 113 -42.03 -13.25 8.81
CA ASN A 113 -42.89 -14.34 8.36
C ASN A 113 -43.48 -15.12 9.54
N ASP A 114 -42.70 -15.41 10.58
CA ASP A 114 -43.19 -16.08 11.79
C ASP A 114 -44.29 -15.26 12.47
N LEU A 115 -44.08 -13.94 12.64
CA LEU A 115 -45.09 -13.03 13.18
C LEU A 115 -46.35 -12.97 12.31
N ALA A 116 -46.22 -12.98 10.99
CA ALA A 116 -47.38 -13.00 10.09
C ALA A 116 -48.16 -14.31 10.21
N ASN A 117 -47.46 -15.46 10.24
CA ASN A 117 -48.08 -16.78 10.41
C ASN A 117 -48.78 -16.90 11.78
N GLU A 118 -48.21 -16.33 12.84
CA GLU A 118 -48.82 -16.31 14.16
C GLU A 118 -50.04 -15.39 14.19
N ALA A 119 -49.95 -14.19 13.58
CA ALA A 119 -51.06 -13.26 13.44
C ALA A 119 -52.26 -13.89 12.74
N GLU A 120 -52.05 -14.70 11.69
CA GLU A 120 -53.12 -15.41 10.98
C GLU A 120 -53.80 -16.46 11.87
N LYS A 121 -53.03 -17.20 12.67
CA LYS A 121 -53.54 -18.23 13.59
C LYS A 121 -54.30 -17.64 14.77
N SER A 122 -53.74 -16.61 15.39
CA SER A 122 -54.29 -15.96 16.58
C SER A 122 -55.34 -14.89 16.26
N LYS A 123 -55.38 -14.42 15.00
CA LYS A 123 -56.15 -13.25 14.55
C LYS A 123 -55.78 -11.96 15.30
N ASP A 124 -54.54 -11.88 15.80
CA ASP A 124 -54.04 -10.69 16.49
C ASP A 124 -53.48 -9.66 15.50
N ILE A 125 -54.16 -8.52 15.40
CA ILE A 125 -53.78 -7.42 14.52
C ILE A 125 -52.46 -6.77 14.92
N ASN A 126 -52.07 -6.83 16.20
CA ASN A 126 -50.82 -6.22 16.67
C ASN A 126 -49.60 -6.95 16.09
N LEU A 127 -49.65 -8.28 15.99
CA LEU A 127 -48.59 -9.08 15.37
C LEU A 127 -48.45 -8.76 13.87
N PHE A 128 -49.56 -8.47 13.20
CA PHE A 128 -49.54 -8.03 11.80
C PHE A 128 -48.83 -6.68 11.64
N ILE A 129 -49.10 -5.71 12.52
CA ILE A 129 -48.42 -4.41 12.53
C ILE A 129 -46.91 -4.60 12.74
N GLN A 130 -46.51 -5.42 13.70
CA GLN A 130 -45.09 -5.71 13.96
C GLN A 130 -44.40 -6.37 12.75
N SER A 131 -45.04 -7.35 12.11
CA SER A 131 -44.52 -7.97 10.87
C SER A 131 -44.32 -6.92 9.77
N TYR A 132 -45.29 -6.02 9.60
CA TYR A 132 -45.21 -4.95 8.60
C TYR A 132 -44.04 -3.99 8.87
N GLU A 133 -43.81 -3.59 10.12
CA GLU A 133 -42.67 -2.74 10.50
C GLU A 133 -41.32 -3.40 10.17
N LEU A 134 -41.19 -4.70 10.41
CA LEU A 134 -40.01 -5.47 10.03
C LEU A 134 -39.82 -5.52 8.50
N ARG A 135 -40.90 -5.67 7.73
CA ARG A 135 -40.86 -5.64 6.26
C ARG A 135 -40.41 -4.28 5.70
N LYS A 136 -40.83 -3.18 6.32
CA LYS A 136 -40.31 -1.85 5.99
C LYS A 136 -38.80 -1.78 6.19
N THR A 137 -38.32 -2.26 7.33
CA THR A 137 -36.89 -2.33 7.65
C THR A 137 -36.10 -3.20 6.64
N ILE A 138 -36.69 -4.30 6.17
CA ILE A 138 -36.10 -5.17 5.14
C ILE A 138 -35.92 -4.41 3.82
N SER A 139 -36.93 -3.67 3.37
CA SER A 139 -36.83 -2.86 2.14
C SER A 139 -35.72 -1.81 2.24
N GLU A 140 -35.55 -1.17 3.40
CA GLU A 140 -34.43 -0.25 3.63
C GLU A 140 -33.06 -0.94 3.58
N LYS A 141 -32.95 -2.16 4.12
CA LYS A 141 -31.72 -2.97 4.05
C LYS A 141 -31.41 -3.40 2.61
N GLU A 142 -32.42 -3.75 1.83
CA GLU A 142 -32.28 -4.11 0.41
C GLU A 142 -31.71 -2.95 -0.42
N ILE A 143 -32.22 -1.72 -0.22
CA ILE A 143 -31.66 -0.52 -0.85
C ILE A 143 -30.19 -0.33 -0.48
N LYS A 144 -29.83 -0.51 0.80
CA LYS A 144 -28.43 -0.40 1.26
C LYS A 144 -27.53 -1.44 0.61
N ILE A 145 -28.02 -2.68 0.43
CA ILE A 145 -27.30 -3.75 -0.26
C ILE A 145 -27.05 -3.38 -1.72
N ASN A 146 -28.07 -2.89 -2.43
CA ASN A 146 -27.94 -2.46 -3.83
C ASN A 146 -26.93 -1.32 -4.00
N ILE A 147 -26.93 -0.34 -3.07
CA ILE A 147 -25.91 0.73 -3.06
C ILE A 147 -24.51 0.17 -2.85
N LEU A 148 -24.34 -0.83 -1.99
CA LEU A 148 -23.05 -1.48 -1.79
C LEU A 148 -22.60 -2.23 -3.05
N ASP A 149 -23.52 -2.87 -3.78
CA ASP A 149 -23.21 -3.56 -5.03
C ASP A 149 -22.70 -2.61 -6.12
N VAL A 150 -23.32 -1.44 -6.27
CA VAL A 150 -22.84 -0.39 -7.18
C VAL A 150 -21.42 0.03 -6.80
N LYS A 151 -21.17 0.32 -5.52
CA LYS A 151 -19.83 0.70 -5.03
C LYS A 151 -18.79 -0.39 -5.23
N LEU A 152 -19.17 -1.65 -5.05
CA LEU A 152 -18.28 -2.80 -5.22
C LEU A 152 -17.91 -2.98 -6.70
N ASN A 153 -18.85 -2.77 -7.60
CA ASN A 153 -18.60 -2.76 -9.04
C ASN A 153 -17.66 -1.61 -9.42
N GLU A 154 -17.93 -0.37 -8.99
CA GLU A 154 -17.05 0.79 -9.22
C GLU A 154 -15.62 0.51 -8.77
N LYS A 155 -15.44 0.01 -7.54
CA LYS A 155 -14.11 -0.34 -7.03
C LYS A 155 -13.47 -1.50 -7.78
N SER A 156 -14.26 -2.48 -8.22
CA SER A 156 -13.73 -3.59 -9.03
C SER A 156 -13.30 -3.14 -10.43
N LEU A 157 -13.93 -2.11 -11.01
CA LEU A 157 -13.44 -1.45 -12.22
C LEU A 157 -12.14 -0.69 -11.96
N GLU A 158 -12.09 0.14 -10.91
CA GLU A 158 -10.87 0.85 -10.50
C GLU A 158 -9.68 -0.12 -10.31
N LEU A 159 -9.92 -1.33 -9.80
CA LEU A 159 -8.87 -2.35 -9.65
C LEU A 159 -8.34 -2.87 -10.98
N LYS A 160 -9.20 -3.00 -11.99
CA LYS A 160 -8.80 -3.48 -13.33
C LYS A 160 -7.95 -2.45 -14.07
N ASP A 161 -8.15 -1.18 -13.76
CA ASP A 161 -7.44 -0.06 -14.39
C ASP A 161 -6.07 0.21 -13.75
N ILE A 162 -5.74 -0.45 -12.63
CA ILE A 162 -4.42 -0.44 -11.98
C ILE A 162 -3.54 -1.56 -12.53
#